data_AF-A0A3C0VL81-F1
#
_entry.id   AF-A0A3C0VL81-F1
#
_cell.length_a   1.000
_cell.length_b   1.000
_cell.length_c   1.000
_cell.angle_alpha   90.00
_cell.angle_beta   90.00
_cell.angle_gamma   90.00
#
_symmetry.space_group_name_H-M   'P 1'
#
loop_
_entity.id
_entity.type
_entity.pdbx_description
1 polymer ?
#
loop_
_entity_poly.entity_id
_entity_poly.type
_entity_poly.pdbx_seq_one_letter_code
_entity_poly.pdbx_strand_id
1 'polypeptide(L)'
;MDVKPTAIDMQTSMMLGQHNSKSKEDLKQVAEQFEAIFVDMFLKEARKGELAETLFSNQASETFQSMLDQEYSKLMAQKAGLGIAEALYSQFKDNVGGEE
;
A
#
# COMPACT_ATOMS: atom_id res chain seq x y z
N MET A 1 -7.46 -45.06 4.13
CA MET A 1 -7.40 -45.13 2.66
C MET A 1 -6.48 -44.02 2.20
N ASP A 2 -5.22 -44.33 1.90
CA ASP A 2 -4.25 -43.36 1.36
C ASP A 2 -4.56 -43.08 -0.10
N VAL A 3 -5.30 -42.00 -0.36
CA VAL A 3 -5.44 -41.45 -1.71
C VAL A 3 -4.17 -40.67 -2.03
N LYS A 4 -3.29 -41.27 -2.83
CA LYS A 4 -2.09 -40.59 -3.35
C LYS A 4 -2.54 -39.51 -4.35
N PRO A 5 -2.07 -38.26 -4.22
CA PRO A 5 -2.45 -37.20 -5.14
C PRO A 5 -1.99 -37.54 -6.56
N THR A 6 -2.92 -37.52 -7.50
CA THR A 6 -2.69 -37.75 -8.93
C THR A 6 -2.08 -36.50 -9.57
N ALA A 7 -1.35 -36.61 -10.68
CA ALA A 7 -0.67 -35.47 -11.32
C ALA A 7 -1.58 -34.26 -11.63
N ILE A 8 -2.86 -34.51 -11.92
CA ILE A 8 -3.89 -33.48 -12.17
C ILE A 8 -4.21 -32.68 -10.89
N ASP A 9 -4.26 -33.36 -9.73
CA ASP A 9 -4.56 -32.75 -8.44
C ASP A 9 -3.42 -31.82 -7.95
N MET A 10 -2.17 -32.24 -8.21
CA MET A 10 -1.00 -31.39 -7.96
C MET A 10 -0.99 -30.13 -8.84
N GLN A 11 -1.34 -30.25 -10.12
CA GLN A 11 -1.37 -29.11 -11.05
C GLN A 11 -2.45 -28.11 -10.67
N THR A 12 -3.64 -28.57 -10.29
CA THR A 12 -4.73 -27.71 -9.81
C THR A 12 -4.37 -26.99 -8.52
N SER A 13 -3.81 -27.69 -7.52
CA SER A 13 -3.33 -27.05 -6.27
C SER A 13 -2.23 -26.01 -6.53
N MET A 14 -1.31 -26.26 -7.46
CA MET A 14 -0.28 -25.30 -7.84
C MET A 14 -0.85 -24.05 -8.54
N MET A 15 -1.93 -24.19 -9.31
CA MET A 15 -2.59 -23.05 -9.95
C MET A 15 -3.38 -22.20 -8.94
N LEU A 16 -4.15 -22.82 -8.05
CA LEU A 16 -4.85 -22.09 -6.97
C LEU A 16 -3.87 -21.38 -6.02
N GLY A 17 -2.76 -22.03 -5.68
CA GLY A 17 -1.70 -21.44 -4.87
C GLY A 17 -1.07 -20.20 -5.53
N GLN A 18 -0.84 -20.23 -6.84
CA GLN A 18 -0.31 -19.10 -7.60
C GLN A 18 -1.29 -17.92 -7.69
N HIS A 19 -2.59 -18.21 -7.86
CA HIS A 19 -3.62 -17.17 -7.91
C HIS A 19 -3.71 -16.43 -6.56
N ASN A 20 -3.76 -17.20 -5.46
CA ASN A 20 -3.82 -16.66 -4.11
C ASN A 20 -2.56 -15.84 -3.74
N SER A 21 -1.37 -16.30 -4.15
CA SER A 21 -0.13 -15.54 -3.92
C SER A 21 -0.13 -14.21 -4.67
N LYS A 22 -0.61 -14.19 -5.92
CA LYS A 22 -0.68 -12.97 -6.73
C LYS A 22 -1.65 -11.96 -6.15
N SER A 23 -2.85 -12.40 -5.77
CA SER A 23 -3.87 -11.52 -5.18
C SER A 23 -3.40 -10.93 -3.84
N LYS A 24 -2.65 -11.69 -3.03
CA LYS A 24 -2.04 -11.18 -1.79
C LYS A 24 -0.93 -10.17 -2.04
N GLU A 25 -0.12 -10.37 -3.08
CA GLU A 25 0.89 -9.40 -3.49
C GLU A 25 0.25 -8.09 -3.98
N ASP A 26 -0.79 -8.18 -4.80
CA ASP A 26 -1.56 -7.02 -5.25
C ASP A 26 -2.19 -6.26 -4.08
N LEU A 27 -2.78 -6.97 -3.10
CA LEU A 27 -3.32 -6.37 -1.89
C LEU A 27 -2.25 -5.59 -1.11
N LYS A 28 -1.05 -6.18 -0.96
CA LYS A 28 0.05 -5.53 -0.27
C LYS A 28 0.46 -4.23 -0.99
N GLN A 29 0.60 -4.27 -2.31
CA GLN A 29 0.95 -3.08 -3.11
C GLN A 29 -0.11 -1.98 -3.01
N VAL A 30 -1.39 -2.33 -3.02
CA VAL A 30 -2.48 -1.33 -2.87
C VAL A 30 -2.48 -0.75 -1.46
N ALA A 31 -2.24 -1.58 -0.43
CA ALA A 31 -2.18 -1.12 0.95
C ALA A 31 -1.01 -0.12 1.19
N GLU A 32 0.17 -0.40 0.62
CA GLU A 32 1.32 0.52 0.66
C GLU A 32 1.03 1.84 -0.06
N GLN A 33 0.37 1.80 -1.23
CA GLN A 33 -0.04 3.01 -1.96
C GLN A 33 -1.06 3.84 -1.18
N PHE A 34 -2.00 3.17 -0.49
CA PHE A 34 -2.97 3.85 0.35
C PHE A 34 -2.29 4.59 1.52
N GLU A 35 -1.35 3.93 2.20
CA GLU A 35 -0.58 4.58 3.27
C GLU A 35 0.22 5.77 2.75
N ALA A 36 0.81 5.68 1.55
CA ALA A 36 1.51 6.81 0.94
C ALA A 36 0.58 8.02 0.70
N ILE A 37 -0.64 7.80 0.22
CA ILE A 37 -1.65 8.88 0.06
C ILE A 37 -2.01 9.48 1.42
N PHE A 38 -2.20 8.64 2.43
CA PHE A 38 -2.52 9.10 3.78
C PHE A 38 -1.39 9.96 4.38
N VAL A 39 -0.13 9.55 4.22
CA VAL A 39 1.03 10.32 4.68
C VAL A 39 1.12 11.65 3.94
N ASP A 40 0.87 11.68 2.63
CA ASP A 40 0.86 12.93 1.84
C ASP A 40 -0.21 13.90 2.36
N MET A 41 -1.43 13.39 2.62
CA MET A 41 -2.50 14.18 3.23
C MET A 41 -2.09 14.70 4.62
N PHE A 42 -1.52 13.84 5.46
CA PHE A 42 -1.07 14.21 6.79
C PHE A 42 0.00 15.32 6.76
N LEU A 43 1.01 15.19 5.88
CA LEU A 43 2.07 16.19 5.71
C LEU A 43 1.51 17.53 5.20
N LYS A 44 0.55 17.48 4.27
CA LYS A 44 -0.14 18.69 3.78
C LYS A 44 -0.93 19.37 4.88
N GLU A 45 -1.71 18.63 5.67
CA GLU A 45 -2.47 19.21 6.78
C GLU A 45 -1.57 19.73 7.90
N ALA A 46 -0.47 19.05 8.21
CA ALA A 46 0.51 19.51 9.19
C ALA A 46 1.11 20.88 8.80
N ARG A 47 1.41 21.09 7.50
CA ARG A 47 1.92 22.36 6.98
C ARG A 47 0.87 23.47 6.93
N LYS A 48 -0.40 23.15 6.67
CA LYS A 48 -1.50 24.13 6.75
C LYS A 48 -1.67 24.72 8.15
N GLY A 49 -1.19 24.02 9.18
CA GLY A 49 -1.15 24.50 10.56
C GLY A 49 -0.05 25.52 10.85
N GLU A 50 0.88 25.79 9.91
CA GLU A 50 1.90 26.82 10.08
C GLU A 50 1.25 28.22 9.99
N LEU A 51 1.38 29.00 11.07
CA LEU A 51 0.71 30.29 11.30
C LEU A 51 1.21 31.44 10.42
N ALA A 52 2.17 31.20 9.53
CA ALA A 52 2.75 32.23 8.68
C ALA A 52 2.81 31.77 7.23
N GLU A 53 2.20 32.52 6.31
CA GLU A 53 2.67 32.52 4.93
C GLU A 53 4.17 32.81 4.98
N THR A 54 4.98 31.84 4.54
CA THR A 54 6.41 32.07 4.40
C THR A 54 6.57 33.23 3.43
N LEU A 55 7.31 34.27 3.81
CA LEU A 55 7.56 35.48 2.99
C LEU A 55 8.13 35.19 1.58
N PHE A 56 8.48 33.92 1.31
CA PHE A 56 9.02 33.39 0.06
C PHE A 56 8.06 32.40 -0.64
N SER A 57 6.82 32.23 -0.17
CA SER A 57 5.84 31.36 -0.84
C SER A 57 5.45 31.94 -2.19
N ASN A 58 5.46 31.09 -3.21
CA ASN A 58 4.96 31.38 -4.53
C ASN A 58 4.51 30.06 -5.18
N GLN A 59 3.72 30.15 -6.25
CA GLN A 59 3.14 28.98 -6.92
C GLN A 59 4.19 27.94 -7.37
N ALA A 60 5.36 28.39 -7.81
CA ALA A 60 6.43 27.48 -8.24
C ALA A 60 7.02 26.72 -7.05
N SER A 61 7.25 27.42 -5.93
CA SER A 61 7.71 26.81 -4.69
C SER A 61 6.69 25.81 -4.13
N GLU A 62 5.40 26.15 -4.15
CA GLU A 62 4.33 25.24 -3.72
C GLU A 62 4.26 23.98 -4.57
N THR A 63 4.39 24.14 -5.89
CA THR A 63 4.35 23.00 -6.82
C THR A 63 5.54 22.07 -6.57
N PHE A 64 6.74 22.62 -6.42
CA PHE A 64 7.93 21.85 -6.09
C PHE A 64 7.81 21.15 -4.73
N GLN A 65 7.31 21.86 -3.72
CA GLN A 65 7.06 21.29 -2.40
C GLN A 65 6.05 20.14 -2.47
N SER A 66 4.96 20.27 -3.24
CA SER A 66 3.99 19.19 -3.39
C SER A 66 4.60 17.95 -4.06
N MET A 67 5.52 18.12 -5.00
CA MET A 67 6.22 16.97 -5.61
C MET A 67 7.18 16.31 -4.61
N LEU A 68 7.89 17.11 -3.81
CA LEU A 68 8.74 16.58 -2.73
C LEU A 68 7.93 15.81 -1.70
N ASP A 69 6.78 16.35 -1.30
CA ASP A 69 5.88 15.72 -0.33
C ASP A 69 5.37 14.37 -0.83
N GLN A 70 5.03 14.26 -2.12
CA GLN A 70 4.64 13.00 -2.74
C GLN A 70 5.76 11.95 -2.68
N GLU A 71 6.99 12.32 -3.00
CA GLU A 71 8.12 11.39 -2.96
C GLU A 71 8.48 10.99 -1.52
N TYR A 72 8.44 11.93 -0.58
CA TYR A 72 8.63 11.63 0.84
C TYR A 72 7.55 10.69 1.36
N SER A 73 6.30 10.90 0.98
CA SER A 73 5.19 10.06 1.42
C SER A 73 5.33 8.62 0.93
N LYS A 74 5.76 8.42 -0.32
CA LYS A 74 6.10 7.09 -0.87
C LYS A 74 7.24 6.42 -0.10
N LEU A 75 8.33 7.16 0.14
CA LEU A 75 9.50 6.64 0.87
C LEU A 75 9.15 6.27 2.32
N MET A 76 8.34 7.10 2.98
CA MET A 76 7.89 6.86 4.35
C MET A 76 6.99 5.63 4.43
N ALA A 77 5.99 5.50 3.55
CA ALA A 77 5.15 4.30 3.47
C ALA A 77 5.97 3.01 3.29
N GLN A 78 7.08 3.06 2.53
CA GLN A 78 7.92 1.88 2.30
C GLN A 78 8.92 1.55 3.41
N LYS A 79 9.48 2.56 4.11
CA LYS A 79 10.61 2.36 5.05
C LYS A 79 10.28 2.59 6.52
N ALA A 80 9.32 3.46 6.80
CA ALA A 80 9.00 3.93 8.15
C ALA A 80 7.50 4.20 8.27
N GLY A 81 6.69 3.32 7.68
CA GLY A 81 5.25 3.46 7.58
C GLY A 81 4.58 3.56 8.95
N LEU A 82 3.34 4.04 8.97
CA LEU A 82 2.53 4.19 10.17
C LEU A 82 1.89 2.86 10.61
N GLY A 83 2.07 1.80 9.81
CA GLY A 83 1.49 0.48 10.04
C GLY A 83 0.08 0.34 9.46
N ILE A 84 -0.40 1.32 8.70
CA ILE A 84 -1.72 1.31 8.07
C ILE A 84 -1.73 0.28 6.95
N ALA A 85 -0.67 0.22 6.14
CA ALA A 85 -0.54 -0.77 5.08
C ALA A 85 -0.61 -2.21 5.64
N GLU A 86 0.09 -2.47 6.75
CA GLU A 86 0.09 -3.78 7.41
C GLU A 86 -1.28 -4.11 8.03
N ALA A 87 -1.95 -3.13 8.64
CA ALA A 87 -3.30 -3.31 9.18
C ALA A 87 -4.30 -3.65 8.07
N LEU A 88 -4.24 -2.93 6.94
CA LEU A 88 -5.08 -3.21 5.76
C LEU A 88 -4.78 -4.60 5.19
N TYR A 89 -3.51 -4.93 5.00
CA TYR A 89 -3.11 -6.26 4.54
C TYR A 89 -3.64 -7.35 5.47
N SER A 90 -3.43 -7.21 6.78
CA SER A 90 -3.90 -8.18 7.77
C SER A 90 -5.41 -8.32 7.79
N GLN A 91 -6.16 -7.25 7.52
CA GLN A 91 -7.62 -7.27 7.50
C GLN A 91 -8.19 -7.95 6.24
N PHE A 92 -7.50 -7.85 5.11
CA PHE A 92 -8.02 -8.28 3.81
C PHE A 92 -7.34 -9.52 3.23
N LYS A 93 -6.17 -9.94 3.74
CA LYS A 93 -5.40 -11.08 3.20
C LYS A 93 -6.16 -12.42 3.17
N ASP A 94 -7.11 -12.60 4.09
CA ASP A 94 -7.92 -13.81 4.19
C ASP A 94 -9.16 -13.75 3.28
N ASN A 95 -9.59 -12.54 2.89
CA ASN A 95 -10.75 -12.31 2.01
C ASN A 95 -10.36 -12.23 0.52
N VAL A 96 -9.10 -11.92 0.22
CA VAL A 96 -8.62 -11.71 -1.16
C VAL A 96 -8.35 -13.02 -1.92
N GLY A 97 -8.37 -14.16 -1.23
CA GLY A 97 -8.25 -15.50 -1.83
C GLY A 97 -9.36 -16.47 -1.46
N GLY A 98 -10.46 -15.98 -0.87
CA GLY A 98 -11.67 -16.74 -0.61
C GLY A 98 -12.54 -16.75 -1.86
N GLU A 99 -12.70 -17.93 -2.46
CA GLU A 99 -13.68 -18.17 -3.51
C GLU A 99 -15.10 -18.04 -2.91
N GLU A 100 -15.94 -17.19 -3.53
CA GLU A 100 -17.37 -17.53 -3.65
C GLU A 100 -17.53 -18.68 -4.65
#